data_AF-A0A3A4QJ73-F1
#
_entry.id   AF-A0A3A4QJ73-F1
#
_cell.length_a   1.000
_cell.length_b   1.000
_cell.length_c   1.000
_cell.angle_alpha   90.00
_cell.angle_beta   90.00
_cell.angle_gamma   90.00
#
_symmetry.space_group_name_H-M   'P 1'
#
loop_
_entity.id
_entity.type
_entity.pdbx_description
1 polymer ?
#
loop_
_entity_poly.entity_id
_entity_poly.type
_entity_poly.pdbx_seq_one_letter_code
_entity_poly.pdbx_strand_id
1 'polypeptide(L)'
;MLSSQRAGFDVPDGFVWRDHPIGVPYPSDPRRYRPRMAVERSGVRLPDGRLECVSCHDPHGTAGLDHLLIVSNRRSALCLTCHLK
;
A
#
# COMPACT_ATOMS: atom_id res chain seq x y z
N MET A 1 -15.11 -15.59 -14.11
CA MET A 1 -15.04 -15.19 -12.68
C MET A 1 -13.85 -14.25 -12.49
N LEU A 2 -13.94 -13.03 -13.04
CA LEU A 2 -12.88 -12.01 -12.93
C LEU A 2 -13.46 -10.86 -12.11
N SER A 3 -13.36 -11.01 -10.79
CA SER A 3 -13.78 -9.99 -9.84
C SER A 3 -12.81 -8.81 -9.90
N SER A 4 -13.40 -7.61 -9.90
CA SER A 4 -12.82 -6.28 -9.64
C SER A 4 -11.89 -5.62 -10.66
N GLN A 5 -12.28 -5.62 -11.95
CA GLN A 5 -12.06 -4.40 -12.74
C GLN A 5 -13.05 -3.33 -12.27
N ARG A 6 -12.60 -2.42 -11.41
CA ARG A 6 -13.26 -1.12 -11.26
C ARG A 6 -13.08 -0.38 -12.58
N ALA A 7 -14.03 -0.54 -13.50
CA ALA A 7 -14.08 0.22 -14.73
C ALA A 7 -13.97 1.71 -14.40
N GLY A 8 -12.85 2.34 -14.76
CA GLY A 8 -12.58 3.76 -14.51
C GLY A 8 -11.20 4.10 -13.93
N PHE A 9 -10.41 3.13 -13.48
CA PHE A 9 -9.00 3.36 -13.08
C PHE A 9 -8.07 2.33 -13.74
N ASP A 10 -8.08 2.31 -15.08
CA ASP A 10 -7.01 1.64 -15.82
C ASP A 10 -5.79 2.54 -15.79
N VAL A 11 -4.80 2.18 -14.96
CA VAL A 11 -3.45 2.74 -15.06
C VAL A 11 -2.83 2.11 -16.31
N PRO A 12 -2.51 2.89 -17.37
CA PRO A 12 -1.96 2.32 -18.59
C PRO A 12 -0.66 1.56 -18.29
N ASP A 13 -0.46 0.42 -18.95
CA ASP A 13 0.83 -0.27 -18.94
C ASP A 13 1.92 0.71 -19.42
N GLY A 14 2.89 1.02 -18.55
CA GLY A 14 3.94 2.00 -18.82
C GLY A 14 3.76 3.38 -18.17
N PHE A 15 2.63 3.66 -17.52
CA PHE A 15 2.47 4.88 -16.71
C PHE A 15 3.16 4.71 -15.36
N VAL A 16 4.31 5.36 -15.19
CA VAL A 16 5.05 5.34 -13.92
C VAL A 16 4.45 6.39 -12.99
N TRP A 17 3.49 5.99 -12.14
CA TRP A 17 3.12 6.77 -10.94
C TRP A 17 4.32 6.79 -9.99
N ARG A 18 5.24 7.76 -10.17
CA ARG A 18 6.51 7.82 -9.43
C ARG A 18 6.35 8.24 -7.98
N ASP A 19 5.30 9.01 -7.66
CA ASP A 19 5.24 9.74 -6.40
C ASP A 19 4.13 9.24 -5.45
N HIS A 20 3.11 8.55 -5.97
CA HIS A 20 2.01 8.07 -5.15
C HIS A 20 1.42 6.75 -5.69
N PRO A 21 1.77 5.60 -5.09
CA PRO A 21 1.48 4.28 -5.65
C PRO A 21 0.07 3.82 -5.28
N ILE A 22 -0.97 4.52 -5.75
CA ILE A 22 -2.36 4.06 -5.61
C ILE A 22 -2.76 3.20 -6.82
N GLY A 23 -3.48 2.12 -6.56
CA GLY A 23 -3.93 1.18 -7.57
C GLY A 23 -2.82 0.33 -8.15
N VAL A 24 -1.60 0.33 -7.61
CA VAL A 24 -0.53 -0.56 -8.08
C VAL A 24 -0.61 -1.92 -7.37
N PRO A 25 -0.43 -3.05 -8.07
CA PRO A 25 -0.35 -4.35 -7.42
C PRO A 25 0.79 -4.40 -6.39
N TYR A 26 0.55 -5.03 -5.24
CA TYR A 26 1.61 -5.23 -4.26
C TYR A 26 2.72 -6.13 -4.85
N PRO A 27 4.00 -5.72 -4.83
CA PRO A 27 5.07 -6.48 -5.47
C PRO A 27 5.34 -7.83 -4.79
N SER A 28 5.74 -8.82 -5.59
CA SER A 28 6.07 -10.17 -5.11
C SER A 28 7.57 -10.43 -4.94
N ASP A 29 8.46 -9.46 -5.24
CA ASP A 29 9.92 -9.65 -5.12
C ASP A 29 10.34 -9.74 -3.64
N PRO A 30 10.69 -10.94 -3.14
CA PRO A 30 10.96 -11.16 -1.73
C PRO A 30 12.30 -10.57 -1.27
N ARG A 31 13.14 -10.07 -2.20
CA ARG A 31 14.41 -9.40 -1.87
C ARG A 31 14.21 -7.94 -1.52
N ARG A 32 13.12 -7.34 -1.99
CA ARG A 32 12.83 -5.91 -1.84
C ARG A 32 11.61 -5.64 -0.98
N TYR A 33 10.72 -6.63 -0.84
CA TYR A 33 9.45 -6.49 -0.15
C TYR A 33 9.22 -7.65 0.82
N ARG A 34 8.61 -7.34 1.97
CA ARG A 34 8.10 -8.34 2.91
C ARG A 34 6.96 -9.13 2.25
N PRO A 35 6.73 -10.39 2.63
CA PRO A 35 5.58 -11.15 2.14
C PRO A 35 4.26 -10.42 2.45
N ARG A 36 3.31 -10.42 1.51
CA ARG A 36 1.99 -9.78 1.65
C ARG A 36 1.32 -10.07 3.00
N MET A 37 1.31 -11.35 3.41
CA MET A 37 0.72 -11.77 4.68
C MET A 37 1.40 -11.16 5.92
N ALA A 38 2.71 -10.87 5.86
CA ALA A 38 3.41 -10.18 6.94
C ALA A 38 3.03 -8.69 6.99
N VAL A 39 2.90 -8.06 5.82
CA VAL A 39 2.47 -6.66 5.68
C VAL A 39 1.03 -6.45 6.15
N GLU A 40 0.11 -7.33 5.75
CA GLU A 40 -1.29 -7.26 6.20
C GLU A 40 -1.42 -7.44 7.73
N ARG A 41 -0.60 -8.32 8.33
CA ARG A 41 -0.53 -8.48 9.80
C ARG A 41 0.04 -7.27 10.54
N SER A 42 0.80 -6.42 9.88
CA SER A 42 1.25 -5.13 10.45
C SER A 42 0.20 -4.01 10.36
N GLY A 43 -1.01 -4.31 9.87
CA GLY A 43 -2.12 -3.36 9.81
C GLY A 43 -2.28 -2.64 8.47
N VAL A 44 -1.37 -2.85 7.51
CA VAL A 44 -1.52 -2.35 6.13
C VAL A 44 -2.64 -3.11 5.44
N ARG A 45 -3.63 -2.41 4.90
CA ARG A 45 -4.68 -3.05 4.10
C ARG A 45 -4.30 -3.04 2.63
N LEU A 46 -4.42 -4.18 1.96
CA LEU A 46 -4.18 -4.32 0.51
C LEU A 46 -5.45 -4.84 -0.18
N PRO A 47 -6.48 -3.98 -0.40
CA PRO A 47 -7.70 -4.37 -1.12
C PRO A 47 -7.34 -4.96 -2.47
N ASP A 48 -7.89 -6.13 -2.79
CA ASP A 48 -7.59 -6.89 -4.01
C ASP A 48 -6.07 -7.12 -4.27
N GLY A 49 -5.25 -7.08 -3.21
CA GLY A 49 -3.81 -7.21 -3.31
C GLY A 49 -3.09 -6.00 -3.90
N ARG A 50 -3.73 -4.82 -3.90
CA ARG A 50 -3.18 -3.57 -4.44
C ARG A 50 -2.90 -2.57 -3.31
N LEU A 51 -1.96 -1.67 -3.59
CA LEU A 51 -1.76 -0.48 -2.76
C LEU A 51 -2.89 0.51 -3.04
N GLU A 52 -3.56 0.94 -1.98
CA GLU A 52 -4.68 1.88 -2.03
C GLU A 52 -4.48 2.97 -0.97
N CYS A 53 -5.33 3.99 -0.96
CA CYS A 53 -5.24 5.08 0.03
C CYS A 53 -5.16 4.54 1.46
N VAL A 54 -5.95 3.51 1.75
CA VAL A 54 -6.04 2.84 3.06
C VAL A 54 -4.86 1.93 3.40
N SER A 55 -3.95 1.70 2.45
CA SER A 55 -2.69 1.00 2.71
C SER A 55 -1.72 1.87 3.51
N CYS A 56 -1.87 3.20 3.45
CA CYS A 56 -1.02 4.16 4.14
C CYS A 56 -1.81 5.05 5.12
N HIS A 57 -3.08 5.32 4.81
CA HIS A 57 -3.91 6.25 5.57
C HIS A 57 -5.05 5.58 6.33
N ASP A 58 -5.30 6.03 7.55
CA ASP A 58 -6.48 5.77 8.36
C ASP A 58 -7.47 6.94 8.21
N PRO A 59 -8.49 6.84 7.35
CA PRO A 59 -9.42 7.94 7.08
C PRO A 59 -10.24 8.36 8.31
N HIS A 60 -10.29 7.55 9.36
CA HIS A 60 -11.01 7.86 10.60
C HIS A 60 -10.08 8.41 11.70
N GLY A 61 -8.77 8.46 11.46
CA GLY A 61 -7.79 9.00 12.41
C GLY A 61 -7.72 8.22 13.74
N THR A 62 -8.19 6.98 13.77
CA THR A 62 -8.17 6.11 14.95
C THR A 62 -6.76 5.79 15.44
N ALA A 63 -5.77 5.80 14.53
CA ALA A 63 -4.36 5.67 14.88
C ALA A 63 -3.78 6.89 15.62
N GLY A 64 -4.45 8.06 15.56
CA GLY A 64 -3.99 9.29 16.23
C GLY A 64 -2.65 9.83 15.71
N LEU A 65 -2.29 9.53 14.47
CA LEU A 65 -1.03 9.94 13.85
C LEU A 65 -1.23 11.11 12.88
N ASP A 66 -0.18 11.93 12.75
CA ASP A 66 -0.12 13.00 11.76
C ASP A 66 -0.41 12.49 10.34
N HIS A 67 -1.03 13.34 9.54
CA HIS A 67 -1.41 13.03 8.15
C HIS A 67 -2.29 11.79 7.99
N LEU A 68 -3.00 11.40 9.06
CA LEU A 68 -3.86 10.22 9.08
C LEU A 68 -3.08 8.96 8.73
N LEU A 69 -1.81 8.82 9.09
CA LEU A 69 -1.06 7.61 8.75
C LEU A 69 -1.49 6.42 9.61
N ILE A 70 -1.46 5.21 9.05
CA ILE A 70 -1.66 3.97 9.83
C ILE A 70 -0.44 3.63 10.70
N VAL A 71 0.74 4.13 10.32
CA VAL A 71 2.02 3.94 11.01
C VAL A 71 2.84 5.23 10.86
N SER A 72 3.53 5.65 11.93
CA SER A 72 4.36 6.85 11.90
C SER A 72 5.43 6.74 10.80
N ASN A 73 5.66 7.81 10.03
CA ASN A 73 6.76 7.83 9.07
C ASN A 73 8.11 8.26 9.69
N ARG A 74 8.22 8.34 11.03
CA ARG A 74 9.50 8.62 11.70
C ARG A 74 10.51 7.56 11.31
N ARG A 75 11.70 7.98 10.88
CA ARG A 75 12.79 7.10 10.41
C ARG A 75 12.35 6.13 9.31
N SER A 76 11.43 6.55 8.45
CA SER A 76 10.86 5.74 7.36
C SER A 76 10.13 4.48 7.82
N ALA A 77 9.64 4.43 9.06
CA ALA A 77 9.00 3.23 9.60
C ALA A 77 7.82 2.76 8.75
N LEU A 78 6.98 3.68 8.25
CA LEU A 78 5.92 3.37 7.29
C LEU A 78 6.44 2.63 6.05
N CYS A 79 7.53 3.10 5.44
CA CYS A 79 8.10 2.49 4.24
C CYS A 79 8.65 1.08 4.54
N LEU A 80 9.29 0.92 5.71
CA LEU A 80 9.91 -0.32 6.17
C LEU A 80 8.89 -1.38 6.60
N THR A 81 7.62 -0.99 6.72
CA THR A 81 6.49 -1.94 6.83
C THR A 81 6.42 -2.87 5.62
N CYS A 82 6.79 -2.38 4.44
CA CYS A 82 6.77 -3.16 3.20
C CYS A 82 8.18 -3.45 2.67
N HIS A 83 9.08 -2.48 2.71
CA HIS A 83 10.39 -2.61 2.05
C HIS A 83 11.45 -3.27 2.92
N LEU A 84 12.22 -4.16 2.30
CA LEU A 84 13.49 -4.66 2.80
C LEU A 84 14.60 -3.78 2.20
N LYS A 85 15.38 -3.12 3.06
CA LYS A 85 16.53 -2.27 2.69
C LYS A 85 17.82 -2.95 3.10
#